data_AF-A0A2J6IEQ1-F1
#
_entry.id   AF-A0A2J6IEQ1-F1
#
_cell.length_a   1.000
_cell.length_b   1.000
_cell.length_c   1.000
_cell.angle_alpha   90.00
_cell.angle_beta   90.00
_cell.angle_gamma   90.00
#
_symmetry.space_group_name_H-M   'P 1'
#
loop_
_entity.id
_entity.type
_entity.pdbx_description
1 polymer ?
#
loop_
_entity_poly.entity_id
_entity_poly.type
_entity_poly.pdbx_seq_one_letter_code
_entity_poly.pdbx_strand_id
1 'polypeptide(L)'
;MSEESIANMQAFYQQKLMEKGKQIMTIDLRTFDINEWMSKCFFTEKSINDMKEYQIVGQFRGNKLLINQHPMIIGDEIIDDMANILSDKTIDEMNGFKEQYLGPPPELEELIYGRKLIFI
;
A
#
# COMPACT_ATOMS: atom_id res chain seq x y z
N MET A 1 -13.84 0.78 3.20
CA MET A 1 -12.94 0.23 4.25
C MET A 1 -13.70 0.20 5.56
N SER A 2 -13.67 -0.93 6.24
CA SER A 2 -14.28 -1.13 7.55
C SER A 2 -13.47 -0.51 8.69
N GLU A 3 -14.13 -0.26 9.82
CA GLU A 3 -13.49 0.21 11.07
C GLU A 3 -12.41 -0.76 11.57
N GLU A 4 -12.68 -2.06 11.47
CA GLU A 4 -11.74 -3.12 11.85
C GLU A 4 -10.45 -3.07 11.02
N SER A 5 -10.55 -2.94 9.68
CA SER A 5 -9.36 -2.82 8.84
C SER A 5 -8.56 -1.56 9.16
N ILE A 6 -9.23 -0.44 9.46
CA ILE A 6 -8.55 0.79 9.88
C ILE A 6 -7.78 0.56 11.18
N ALA A 7 -8.40 -0.10 12.16
CA ALA A 7 -7.76 -0.43 13.43
C ALA A 7 -6.56 -1.38 13.24
N ASN A 8 -6.71 -2.43 12.42
CA ASN A 8 -5.63 -3.38 12.11
C ASN A 8 -4.45 -2.67 11.45
N MET A 9 -4.71 -1.82 10.44
CA MET A 9 -3.68 -1.05 9.74
C MET A 9 -2.97 -0.07 10.67
N GLN A 10 -3.70 0.60 11.57
CA GLN A 10 -3.11 1.48 12.57
C GLN A 10 -2.19 0.71 13.53
N ALA A 11 -2.66 -0.43 14.05
CA ALA A 11 -1.87 -1.27 14.95
C ALA A 11 -0.60 -1.79 14.25
N PHE A 12 -0.72 -2.28 13.02
CA PHE A 12 0.41 -2.72 12.20
C PHE A 12 1.43 -1.61 11.97
N TYR A 13 0.97 -0.41 11.60
CA TYR A 13 1.85 0.74 11.40
C TYR A 13 2.63 1.10 12.67
N GLN A 14 1.94 1.15 13.82
CA GLN A 14 2.59 1.42 15.10
C GLN A 14 3.60 0.32 15.47
N GLN A 15 3.25 -0.94 15.27
CA GLN A 15 4.14 -2.07 15.52
C GLN A 15 5.43 -1.97 14.67
N LYS A 16 5.30 -1.79 13.35
CA LYS A 16 6.47 -1.69 12.46
C LYS A 16 7.34 -0.48 12.78
N LEU A 17 6.75 0.64 13.21
CA LEU A 17 7.51 1.80 13.70
C LEU A 17 8.29 1.50 14.99
N MET A 18 7.70 0.73 15.91
CA MET A 18 8.38 0.31 17.14
C MET A 18 9.53 -0.65 16.83
N GLU A 19 9.34 -1.58 15.91
CA GLU A 19 10.36 -2.54 15.45
C GLU A 19 11.54 -1.85 14.77
N LYS A 20 11.27 -0.86 13.91
CA LYS A 20 12.29 -0.02 13.27
C LYS A 20 13.14 0.77 14.30
N GLY A 21 12.56 1.08 15.46
CA GLY A 21 13.23 1.77 16.55
C GLY A 21 13.38 3.28 16.34
N LYS A 22 14.03 3.94 17.33
CA LYS A 22 14.21 5.40 17.46
C LYS A 22 15.17 6.02 16.43
N GLN A 23 15.17 5.54 15.19
CA GLN A 23 15.86 6.27 14.12
C GLN A 23 15.10 7.58 13.93
N ILE A 24 15.73 8.66 14.39
CA ILE A 24 15.15 9.99 14.46
C ILE A 24 14.67 10.35 13.04
N MET A 25 13.35 10.43 12.86
CA MET A 25 12.69 11.00 11.66
C MET A 25 12.88 12.52 11.64
N THR A 26 14.11 12.99 11.78
CA THR A 26 14.45 14.41 11.67
C THR A 26 15.33 14.52 10.44
N ILE A 27 14.70 14.89 9.35
CA ILE A 27 15.41 15.36 8.16
C ILE A 27 16.19 16.62 8.55
N ASP A 28 17.51 16.53 8.55
CA ASP A 28 18.35 17.72 8.46
C ASP A 28 18.35 18.19 7.01
N LEU A 29 17.60 19.26 6.74
CA LEU A 29 17.47 19.85 5.40
C LEU A 29 18.82 20.26 4.78
N ARG A 30 19.90 20.39 5.56
CA ARG A 30 21.23 20.72 5.06
C ARG A 30 21.96 19.51 4.47
N THR A 31 21.66 18.32 4.95
CA THR A 31 22.35 17.07 4.55
C THR A 31 21.40 16.05 3.93
N PHE A 32 20.12 16.38 3.80
CA PHE A 32 19.11 15.48 3.28
C PHE A 32 19.26 15.25 1.78
N ASP A 33 19.58 14.00 1.41
CA ASP A 33 19.47 13.53 0.05
C ASP A 33 18.19 12.68 -0.10
N ILE A 34 17.25 13.19 -0.90
CA ILE A 34 16.00 12.50 -1.17
C ILE A 34 16.20 11.19 -1.94
N ASN A 35 17.22 11.09 -2.78
CA ASN A 35 17.49 9.87 -3.55
C ASN A 35 17.98 8.76 -2.63
N GLU A 36 18.87 9.09 -1.70
CA GLU A 36 19.34 8.15 -0.68
C GLU A 36 18.18 7.73 0.24
N TRP A 37 17.38 8.69 0.70
CA TRP A 37 16.21 8.43 1.54
C TRP A 37 15.19 7.50 0.86
N MET A 38 14.95 7.70 -0.44
CA MET A 38 13.99 6.92 -1.23
C MET A 38 14.61 5.65 -1.86
N SER A 39 15.86 5.30 -1.52
CA SER A 39 16.54 4.11 -2.05
C SER A 39 16.20 2.81 -1.31
N LYS A 40 15.45 2.90 -0.21
CA LYS A 40 15.11 1.78 0.67
C LYS A 40 13.66 1.82 1.11
N CYS A 41 13.08 0.66 1.41
CA CYS A 41 11.76 0.59 2.03
C CYS A 41 11.81 1.22 3.43
N PHE A 42 10.78 2.00 3.73
CA PHE A 42 10.66 2.72 4.99
C PHE A 42 10.61 1.77 6.19
N PHE A 43 9.94 0.62 6.11
CA PHE A 43 9.79 -0.27 7.27
C PHE A 43 10.90 -1.32 7.39
N THR A 44 11.37 -1.88 6.27
CA THR A 44 12.30 -3.02 6.27
C THR A 44 13.75 -2.64 5.99
N GLU A 45 14.02 -1.40 5.58
CA GLU A 45 15.33 -0.92 5.10
C GLU A 45 15.91 -1.67 3.88
N LYS A 46 15.15 -2.61 3.30
CA LYS A 46 15.52 -3.33 2.08
C LYS A 46 15.71 -2.34 0.93
N SER A 47 16.71 -2.57 0.08
CA SER A 47 16.95 -1.70 -1.09
C SER A 47 15.86 -1.87 -2.14
N ILE A 48 15.49 -0.79 -2.82
CA ILE A 48 14.53 -0.82 -3.94
C ILE A 48 14.98 -1.74 -5.08
N ASN A 49 16.29 -1.95 -5.23
CA ASN A 49 16.84 -2.86 -6.26
C ASN A 49 16.54 -4.33 -5.97
N ASP A 50 16.22 -4.67 -4.72
CA ASP A 50 15.93 -6.04 -4.28
C ASP A 50 14.41 -6.31 -4.19
N MET A 51 13.57 -5.33 -4.53
CA MET A 51 12.10 -5.43 -4.50
C MET A 51 11.55 -5.75 -5.88
N LYS A 52 10.47 -6.54 -5.94
CA LYS A 52 9.76 -6.78 -7.21
C LYS A 52 8.89 -5.59 -7.58
N GLU A 53 8.24 -5.01 -6.58
CA GLU A 53 7.35 -3.87 -6.68
C GLU A 53 7.51 -3.01 -5.42
N TYR A 54 7.30 -1.71 -5.57
CA TYR A 54 7.20 -0.79 -4.45
C TYR A 54 6.29 0.39 -4.78
N GLN A 55 5.72 0.99 -3.75
CA GLN A 55 4.90 2.20 -3.85
C GLN A 55 5.63 3.38 -3.22
N ILE A 56 5.55 4.53 -3.89
CA ILE A 56 6.02 5.81 -3.36
C ILE A 56 4.82 6.53 -2.73
N VAL A 57 4.89 6.79 -1.43
CA VAL A 57 3.89 7.55 -0.70
C VAL A 57 4.48 8.91 -0.34
N GLY A 58 3.78 9.98 -0.68
CA GLY A 58 4.19 11.34 -0.34
C GLY A 58 2.97 12.20 -0.06
N GLN A 59 3.11 13.13 0.88
CA GLN A 59 2.08 14.12 1.16
C GLN A 59 2.41 15.42 0.44
N PHE A 60 1.44 16.00 -0.26
CA PHE A 60 1.63 17.20 -1.06
C PHE A 60 0.65 18.30 -0.65
N ARG A 61 1.12 19.56 -0.70
CA ARG A 61 0.28 20.75 -0.70
C ARG A 61 0.42 21.44 -2.04
N GLY A 62 -0.57 21.28 -2.91
CA GLY A 62 -0.47 21.67 -4.31
C GLY A 62 0.63 20.88 -5.01
N ASN A 63 1.60 21.56 -5.62
CA ASN A 63 2.75 20.95 -6.28
C ASN A 63 3.99 20.81 -5.36
N LYS A 64 3.83 20.99 -4.04
CA LYS A 64 4.93 20.96 -3.08
C LYS A 64 4.84 19.75 -2.19
N LEU A 65 5.90 18.95 -2.15
CA LEU A 65 6.05 17.85 -1.20
C LEU A 65 6.23 18.40 0.22
N LEU A 66 5.50 17.83 1.18
CA LEU A 66 5.55 18.20 2.59
C LEU A 66 6.62 17.38 3.31
N ILE A 67 7.79 17.98 3.53
CA ILE A 67 8.95 17.27 4.12
C ILE A 67 8.72 16.86 5.59
N ASN A 68 7.87 17.60 6.31
CA ASN A 68 7.48 17.23 7.68
C ASN A 68 6.66 15.93 7.74
N GLN A 69 6.10 15.50 6.61
CA GLN A 69 5.55 14.16 6.40
C GLN A 69 6.39 13.45 5.33
N HIS A 70 7.53 12.95 5.80
CA HIS A 70 8.56 12.27 5.02
C HIS A 70 7.96 11.37 3.93
N PRO A 71 8.38 11.51 2.66
CA PRO A 71 8.00 10.55 1.65
C PRO A 71 8.51 9.16 2.04
N MET A 72 7.79 8.11 1.69
CA MET A 72 8.11 6.74 2.07
C MET A 72 8.05 5.83 0.87
N ILE A 73 8.97 4.87 0.82
CA ILE A 73 8.84 3.70 -0.04
C ILE A 73 8.22 2.57 0.76
N ILE A 74 7.17 1.97 0.25
CA ILE A 74 6.56 0.74 0.80
C ILE A 74 6.86 -0.38 -0.19
N GLY A 75 7.64 -1.37 0.23
CA GLY A 75 8.00 -2.51 -0.61
C GLY A 75 6.92 -3.59 -0.65
N ASP A 76 7.00 -4.45 -1.65
CA ASP A 76 6.16 -5.64 -1.87
C ASP A 76 5.80 -6.41 -0.59
N GLU A 77 6.79 -6.79 0.23
CA GLU A 77 6.56 -7.53 1.47
C GLU A 77 5.60 -6.83 2.45
N ILE A 78 5.73 -5.50 2.59
CA ILE A 78 4.87 -4.73 3.49
C ILE A 78 3.48 -4.55 2.88
N ILE A 79 3.38 -4.43 1.56
CA ILE A 79 2.10 -4.35 0.86
C ILE A 79 1.33 -5.65 1.07
N ASP A 80 1.99 -6.80 0.95
CA ASP A 80 1.41 -8.12 1.19
C ASP A 80 0.97 -8.28 2.66
N ASP A 81 1.82 -7.90 3.62
CA ASP A 81 1.48 -7.88 5.05
C ASP A 81 0.22 -7.02 5.31
N MET A 82 0.16 -5.82 4.73
CA MET A 82 -0.98 -4.91 4.86
C MET A 82 -2.26 -5.49 4.25
N ALA A 83 -2.16 -6.18 3.12
CA ALA A 83 -3.31 -6.83 2.48
C ALA A 83 -3.87 -7.97 3.34
N ASN A 84 -2.98 -8.75 3.97
CA ASN A 84 -3.36 -9.91 4.79
C ASN A 84 -4.05 -9.57 6.12
N ILE A 85 -3.93 -8.33 6.60
CA ILE A 85 -4.58 -7.87 7.85
C ILE A 85 -5.91 -7.13 7.62
N LEU A 86 -6.32 -6.97 6.36
CA LEU A 86 -7.64 -6.43 6.04
C LEU A 86 -8.72 -7.41 6.51
N SER A 87 -9.85 -6.87 6.93
CA SER A 87 -10.99 -7.70 7.30
C SER A 87 -11.75 -8.17 6.07
N ASP A 88 -12.43 -9.31 6.19
CA ASP A 88 -13.25 -9.89 5.13
C ASP A 88 -14.21 -8.87 4.52
N LYS A 89 -14.83 -8.02 5.36
CA LYS A 89 -15.70 -6.94 4.88
C LYS A 89 -14.99 -5.98 3.92
N THR A 90 -13.77 -5.55 4.23
CA THR A 90 -13.03 -4.64 3.35
C THR A 90 -12.58 -5.35 2.08
N ILE A 91 -12.17 -6.61 2.18
CA ILE A 91 -11.78 -7.44 1.02
C ILE A 91 -12.97 -7.62 0.08
N ASP A 92 -14.15 -7.92 0.62
CA ASP A 92 -15.40 -8.05 -0.15
C ASP A 92 -15.79 -6.73 -0.83
N GLU A 93 -15.69 -5.60 -0.13
CA GLU A 93 -15.92 -4.27 -0.72
C GLU A 93 -14.96 -4.00 -1.89
N MET A 94 -13.67 -4.37 -1.76
CA MET A 94 -12.67 -4.20 -2.81
C MET A 94 -12.90 -5.13 -4.01
N ASN A 95 -13.28 -6.39 -3.75
CA ASN A 95 -13.63 -7.34 -4.80
C ASN A 95 -14.87 -6.87 -5.58
N GLY A 96 -15.91 -6.43 -4.87
CA GLY A 96 -17.12 -5.87 -5.50
C GLY A 96 -16.82 -4.64 -6.36
N PHE A 97 -15.94 -3.75 -5.89
CA PHE A 97 -15.48 -2.61 -6.70
C PHE A 97 -14.74 -3.06 -7.97
N LYS A 98 -13.83 -4.04 -7.84
CA LYS A 98 -13.08 -4.58 -8.96
C LYS A 98 -14.03 -5.20 -10.00
N GLU A 99 -14.98 -6.01 -9.57
CA GLU A 99 -15.98 -6.62 -10.45
C GLU A 99 -16.82 -5.56 -11.18
N GLN A 100 -17.26 -4.53 -10.47
CA GLN A 100 -18.15 -3.52 -11.03
C GLN A 100 -17.46 -2.55 -12.00
N TYR A 101 -16.20 -2.20 -11.76
CA TYR A 101 -15.53 -1.10 -12.48
C TYR A 101 -14.28 -1.52 -13.25
N LEU A 102 -13.66 -2.64 -12.87
CA LEU A 102 -12.40 -3.14 -13.43
C LEU A 102 -12.53 -4.56 -13.99
N GLY A 103 -13.75 -5.10 -14.01
CA GLY A 103 -14.08 -6.35 -14.69
C GLY A 103 -13.84 -6.24 -16.19
N PRO A 104 -13.69 -7.38 -16.89
CA PRO A 104 -13.63 -7.33 -18.34
C PRO A 104 -14.93 -6.72 -18.90
N PRO A 105 -14.85 -5.99 -20.02
CA PRO A 105 -16.04 -5.43 -20.63
C PRO A 105 -17.06 -6.54 -20.95
N PRO A 106 -18.38 -6.23 -20.98
CA PRO A 106 -19.44 -7.23 -21.11
C PRO A 106 -19.26 -8.17 -22.30
N GLU A 107 -18.67 -7.71 -23.41
CA GLU A 107 -18.42 -8.55 -24.59
C GLU A 107 -17.38 -9.66 -24.35
N LEU A 108 -16.55 -9.55 -23.31
CA LEU A 108 -15.49 -10.49 -22.96
C LEU A 108 -15.80 -11.33 -21.71
N GLU A 109 -16.86 -11.02 -20.96
CA GLU A 109 -17.23 -11.77 -19.76
C GLU A 109 -17.49 -13.26 -20.05
N GLU A 110 -18.23 -13.57 -21.13
CA GLU A 110 -18.53 -14.96 -21.51
C GLU A 110 -17.28 -15.76 -21.92
N LEU A 111 -16.25 -15.09 -22.44
CA LEU A 111 -15.00 -15.70 -22.86
C LEU A 111 -14.06 -15.98 -21.68
N ILE A 112 -14.11 -15.13 -20.65
CA ILE A 112 -13.20 -15.18 -19.50
C ILE A 112 -13.76 -16.04 -18.37
N TYR A 113 -15.05 -15.93 -18.07
CA TYR A 113 -15.69 -16.63 -16.95
C TYR A 113 -16.53 -17.84 -17.37
N GLY A 114 -16.69 -18.07 -18.69
CA GLY A 114 -17.57 -19.09 -19.23
C GLY A 114 -19.05 -18.78 -19.05
N ARG A 115 -19.93 -19.54 -19.71
CA ARG A 115 -21.38 -19.36 -19.55
C ARG A 115 -21.81 -19.65 -18.11
N LYS A 116 -22.44 -18.68 -17.45
CA LYS A 116 -23.14 -18.90 -16.17
C LYS A 116 -24.24 -19.94 -16.39
N LEU A 117 -24.06 -21.13 -15.82
CA LEU A 117 -25.08 -22.17 -15.81
C LEU A 117 -26.19 -21.75 -14.83
N ILE A 118 -27.38 -21.50 -15.34
CA ILE A 118 -28.58 -21.37 -14.51
C ILE A 118 -29.07 -22.77 -14.19
N PHE A 119 -28.98 -23.15 -12.92
CA PHE A 119 -29.70 -24.32 -12.41
C PHE A 119 -31.13 -23.87 -12.05
N ILE A 120 -32.11 -24.47 -12.72
CA ILE A 120 -33.55 -24.32 -12.47
C ILE A 120 -33.99 -25.43 -11.52
#